data_AF-A0AAN0YHN8-F1
#
_entry.id   AF-A0AAN0YHN8-F1
#
_cell.length_a   1.000
_cell.length_b   1.000
_cell.length_c   1.000
_cell.angle_alpha   90.00
_cell.angle_beta   90.00
_cell.angle_gamma   90.00
#
_symmetry.space_group_name_H-M   'P 1'
#
loop_
_entity.id
_entity.type
_entity.pdbx_description
1 polymer ?
#
loop_
_entity_poly.entity_id
_entity_poly.type
_entity_poly.pdbx_seq_one_letter_code
_entity_poly.pdbx_strand_id
1 'polypeptide(L)'
;MSISPELTAVIALLQQKSCVTTPVRESEAERETLRQNLRLACQAADWENIGICADNVAVATTTVQQYLRGLGYDGTIAIDPGEWGDHPVYLKFNTQKMSHYLDDYVGQYRGVLVALQSPEPELAGTYGHFPLDLFAG
;
A
#
# COMPACT_ATOMS: atom_id res chain seq x y z
N MET A 1 6.10 8.51 -22.75
CA MET A 1 5.09 8.06 -23.74
C MET A 1 3.74 8.18 -23.04
N SER A 2 2.62 8.34 -23.73
CA SER A 2 1.35 8.37 -22.99
C SER A 2 0.97 6.96 -22.53
N ILE A 3 0.57 6.81 -21.26
CA ILE A 3 0.03 5.57 -20.71
C ILE A 3 -1.24 5.12 -21.46
N SER A 4 -1.59 3.83 -21.37
CA SER A 4 -2.81 3.31 -22.03
C SER A 4 -4.10 3.88 -21.40
N PRO A 5 -5.22 3.96 -22.14
CA PRO A 5 -6.50 4.40 -21.59
C PRO A 5 -6.97 3.56 -20.41
N GLU A 6 -6.66 2.26 -20.42
CA GLU A 6 -6.93 1.35 -19.32
C GLU A 6 -6.17 1.76 -18.05
N LEU A 7 -4.87 2.02 -18.18
CA LEU A 7 -4.05 2.46 -17.05
C LEU A 7 -4.46 3.84 -16.54
N THR A 8 -4.91 4.75 -17.42
CA THR A 8 -5.50 6.02 -17.02
C THR A 8 -6.75 5.83 -16.16
N ALA A 9 -7.65 4.92 -16.54
CA ALA A 9 -8.85 4.62 -15.75
C ALA A 9 -8.51 4.01 -14.38
N VAL A 10 -7.50 3.14 -14.33
CA VAL A 10 -6.98 2.56 -13.09
C VAL A 10 -6.45 3.64 -12.14
N ILE A 11 -5.60 4.54 -12.64
CA ILE A 11 -5.04 5.64 -11.85
C ILE A 11 -6.15 6.54 -11.30
N ALA A 12 -7.14 6.89 -12.13
CA ALA A 12 -8.27 7.71 -11.71
C ALA A 12 -9.07 7.04 -10.58
N LEU A 13 -9.29 5.72 -10.65
CA LEU A 13 -9.96 4.96 -9.60
C LEU A 13 -9.14 4.94 -8.30
N LEU A 14 -7.84 4.70 -8.38
CA LEU A 14 -6.96 4.73 -7.20
C LEU A 14 -6.92 6.11 -6.53
N GLN A 15 -6.92 7.19 -7.32
CA GLN A 15 -7.00 8.57 -6.82
C GLN A 15 -8.35 8.84 -6.13
N GLN A 16 -9.46 8.37 -6.71
CA GLN A 16 -10.79 8.52 -6.09
C GLN A 16 -10.89 7.82 -4.73
N LYS A 17 -10.22 6.67 -4.60
CA LYS A 17 -10.14 5.90 -3.36
C LYS A 17 -9.09 6.42 -2.37
N SER A 18 -8.34 7.45 -2.75
CA SER A 18 -7.33 8.10 -1.90
C SER A 18 -7.94 9.17 -0.99
N CYS A 19 -7.15 9.68 -0.05
CA CYS A 19 -7.51 10.78 0.87
C CYS A 19 -8.61 10.47 1.90
N VAL A 20 -8.86 9.20 2.21
CA VAL A 20 -9.78 8.79 3.28
C VAL A 20 -9.00 8.57 4.58
N THR A 21 -9.50 9.09 5.71
CA THR A 21 -8.85 8.94 7.03
C THR A 21 -8.81 7.49 7.50
N THR A 22 -9.92 6.77 7.29
CA THR A 22 -10.05 5.34 7.50
C THR A 22 -10.83 4.76 6.32
N PRO A 23 -10.27 3.80 5.57
CA PRO A 23 -10.94 3.19 4.43
C PRO A 23 -12.31 2.64 4.83
N VAL A 24 -13.33 2.94 4.04
CA VAL A 24 -14.70 2.46 4.26
C VAL A 24 -14.74 0.95 4.01
N ARG A 25 -15.63 0.24 4.71
CA ARG A 25 -15.87 -1.19 4.47
C ARG A 25 -16.48 -1.39 3.07
N GLU A 26 -15.67 -1.89 2.15
CA GLU A 26 -16.03 -2.22 0.79
C GLU A 26 -16.65 -3.62 0.69
N SER A 27 -17.53 -3.85 -0.29
CA SER A 27 -17.95 -5.20 -0.66
C SER A 27 -16.79 -6.00 -1.24
N GLU A 28 -16.86 -7.33 -1.22
CA GLU A 28 -15.76 -8.15 -1.73
C GLU A 28 -15.50 -7.93 -3.23
N ALA A 29 -16.53 -7.63 -4.02
CA ALA A 29 -16.39 -7.30 -5.43
C ALA A 29 -15.60 -5.98 -5.63
N GLU A 30 -15.87 -4.96 -4.80
CA GLU A 30 -15.12 -3.70 -4.82
C GLU A 30 -13.66 -3.90 -4.36
N ARG A 31 -13.44 -4.77 -3.38
CA ARG A 31 -12.10 -5.12 -2.88
C ARG A 31 -11.29 -5.86 -3.94
N GLU A 32 -11.88 -6.85 -4.62
CA GLU A 32 -11.21 -7.52 -5.74
C GLU A 32 -10.88 -6.53 -6.86
N THR A 33 -11.81 -5.62 -7.18
CA THR A 33 -11.58 -4.55 -8.16
C THR A 33 -10.40 -3.67 -7.74
N LEU A 34 -10.34 -3.24 -6.47
CA LEU A 34 -9.23 -2.45 -5.96
C LEU A 34 -7.90 -3.22 -6.00
N ARG A 35 -7.90 -4.50 -5.63
CA ARG A 35 -6.72 -5.38 -5.71
C ARG A 35 -6.20 -5.49 -7.14
N GLN A 36 -7.08 -5.69 -8.13
CA GLN A 36 -6.71 -5.78 -9.55
C GLN A 36 -6.12 -4.47 -10.08
N ASN A 37 -6.77 -3.35 -9.79
CA ASN A 37 -6.30 -2.02 -10.19
C ASN A 37 -4.92 -1.71 -9.58
N LEU A 38 -4.73 -2.00 -8.29
CA LEU A 38 -3.45 -1.75 -7.63
C LEU A 38 -2.33 -2.60 -8.22
N ARG A 39 -2.58 -3.89 -8.50
CA ARG A 39 -1.62 -4.75 -9.18
C ARG A 39 -1.22 -4.21 -10.54
N LEU A 40 -2.20 -3.80 -11.36
CA LEU A 40 -1.92 -3.28 -12.70
C LEU A 40 -1.07 -2.00 -12.64
N ALA A 41 -1.39 -1.10 -11.71
CA ALA A 41 -0.62 0.13 -11.52
C ALA A 41 0.82 -0.16 -11.05
N CYS A 42 1.02 -1.09 -10.11
CA CYS A 42 2.36 -1.46 -9.65
C CYS A 42 3.16 -2.16 -10.75
N GLN A 43 2.55 -3.03 -11.56
CA GLN A 43 3.20 -3.69 -12.70
C GLN A 43 3.64 -2.71 -13.80
N ALA A 44 2.96 -1.57 -13.92
CA ALA A 44 3.32 -0.52 -14.87
C ALA A 44 4.38 0.46 -14.33
N ALA A 45 4.63 0.46 -13.02
CA ALA A 45 5.63 1.29 -12.39
C ALA A 45 6.99 0.57 -12.36
N ASP A 46 8.08 1.33 -12.19
CA ASP A 46 9.42 0.74 -12.04
C ASP A 46 9.55 0.04 -10.68
N TRP A 47 8.95 0.63 -9.64
CA TRP A 47 8.88 0.14 -8.26
C TRP A 47 7.96 1.03 -7.41
N GLU A 48 7.75 0.66 -6.15
CA GLU A 48 6.89 1.37 -5.22
C GLU A 48 7.43 1.39 -3.80
N ASN A 49 7.01 2.39 -3.02
CA ASN A 49 7.07 2.29 -1.56
C ASN A 49 5.70 1.98 -1.00
N ILE A 50 5.66 1.18 0.06
CA ILE A 50 4.46 0.91 0.84
C ILE A 50 4.62 1.62 2.18
N GLY A 51 3.75 2.57 2.48
CA GLY A 51 3.67 3.24 3.78
C GLY A 51 2.44 2.76 4.54
N ILE A 52 2.57 2.38 5.81
CA ILE A 52 1.48 1.80 6.58
C ILE A 52 1.33 2.56 7.89
N CYS A 53 0.15 3.13 8.09
CA CYS A 53 -0.26 3.74 9.35
C CYS A 53 -1.13 2.73 10.09
N ALA A 54 -0.66 2.17 11.20
CA ALA A 54 -1.34 1.12 11.94
C ALA A 54 -1.36 1.40 13.45
N ASP A 55 -2.26 0.74 14.18
CA ASP A 55 -2.36 0.87 15.64
C ASP A 55 -1.21 0.20 16.40
N ASN A 56 -0.51 -0.74 15.78
CA ASN A 56 0.71 -1.34 16.33
C ASN A 56 1.55 -2.03 15.25
N VAL A 57 2.77 -2.41 15.64
CA VAL A 57 3.75 -3.08 14.78
C VAL A 57 3.27 -4.44 14.26
N ALA A 58 2.46 -5.17 15.02
CA ALA A 58 1.93 -6.47 14.59
C ALA A 58 0.97 -6.33 13.41
N VAL A 59 0.08 -5.33 13.46
CA VAL A 59 -0.81 -4.98 12.36
C VAL A 59 -0.01 -4.48 11.15
N ALA A 60 0.97 -3.59 11.35
CA ALA A 60 1.80 -3.07 10.26
C ALA A 60 2.57 -4.20 9.54
N THR A 61 3.15 -5.12 10.31
CA THR A 61 3.93 -6.26 9.79
C THR A 61 3.04 -7.24 9.02
N THR A 62 1.87 -7.58 9.56
CA THR A 62 0.90 -8.43 8.86
C THR A 62 0.45 -7.77 7.56
N THR A 63 0.13 -6.48 7.62
CA THR A 63 -0.32 -5.70 6.46
C THR A 63 0.75 -5.67 5.36
N VAL A 64 2.02 -5.37 5.68
CA VAL A 64 3.06 -5.30 4.65
C VAL A 64 3.27 -6.65 3.98
N GLN A 65 3.24 -7.74 4.74
CA GLN A 65 3.37 -9.10 4.18
C GLN A 65 2.21 -9.44 3.24
N GLN A 66 0.98 -9.11 3.62
CA GLN A 66 -0.21 -9.33 2.79
C GLN A 66 -0.16 -8.51 1.51
N TYR A 67 0.20 -7.22 1.59
CA TYR A 67 0.33 -6.36 0.43
C TYR A 67 1.40 -6.85 -0.53
N LEU A 68 2.58 -7.21 -0.04
CA LEU A 68 3.66 -7.70 -0.89
C LEU A 68 3.30 -8.99 -1.61
N ARG A 69 2.72 -9.97 -0.89
CA ARG A 69 2.17 -11.18 -1.53
C ARG A 69 1.10 -10.82 -2.55
N GLY A 70 0.21 -9.89 -2.21
CA GLY A 70 -0.86 -9.41 -3.06
C GLY A 70 -0.37 -8.78 -4.37
N LEU A 71 0.78 -8.11 -4.33
CA LEU A 71 1.44 -7.46 -5.47
C LEU A 71 2.40 -8.40 -6.24
N GLY A 72 2.61 -9.63 -5.76
CA GLY A 72 3.41 -10.64 -6.44
C GLY A 72 4.88 -10.70 -6.01
N TYR A 73 5.24 -10.10 -4.87
CA TYR A 73 6.56 -10.27 -4.29
C TYR A 73 6.66 -11.61 -3.55
N ASP A 74 7.68 -12.37 -3.88
CA ASP A 74 8.03 -13.61 -3.20
C ASP A 74 8.98 -13.32 -2.04
N GLY A 75 8.51 -13.48 -0.81
CA GLY A 75 9.36 -13.33 0.38
C GLY A 75 8.60 -13.12 1.67
N THR A 76 9.18 -13.60 2.77
CA THR A 76 8.74 -13.21 4.11
C THR A 76 9.70 -12.16 4.63
N ILE A 77 9.17 -11.01 5.06
CA ILE A 77 9.97 -10.01 5.74
C ILE A 77 9.93 -10.32 7.23
N ALA A 78 11.12 -10.46 7.81
CA ALA A 78 11.28 -10.48 9.25
C ALA A 78 11.31 -9.03 9.75
N ILE A 79 10.28 -8.67 10.52
CA ILE A 79 10.23 -7.44 11.31
C ILE A 79 10.13 -7.91 12.76
N ASP A 80 11.05 -7.50 13.61
CA ASP A 80 11.01 -7.83 15.03
C ASP A 80 10.02 -6.89 15.74
N PRO A 81 8.86 -7.38 16.23
CA PRO A 81 7.88 -6.54 16.91
C PRO A 81 8.31 -6.16 18.32
N GLY A 82 9.31 -6.86 18.89
CA GLY A 82 9.67 -6.77 20.31
C GLY A 82 10.14 -5.39 20.77
N GLU A 83 10.58 -4.55 19.84
CA GLU A 83 11.11 -3.21 20.14
C GLU A 83 10.04 -2.09 20.12
N TRP A 84 8.83 -2.37 19.62
CA TRP A 84 7.84 -1.34 19.25
C TRP A 84 6.52 -1.37 20.04
N GLY A 85 6.37 -2.28 21.01
CA GLY A 85 5.20 -2.32 21.90
C GLY A 85 3.83 -2.34 21.20
N ASP A 86 2.80 -1.87 21.92
CA ASP A 86 1.42 -1.75 21.42
C ASP A 86 1.02 -0.27 21.35
N HIS A 87 1.66 0.46 20.44
CA HIS A 87 1.31 1.85 20.12
C HIS A 87 1.33 2.09 18.61
N PRO A 88 0.65 3.15 18.13
CA PRO A 88 0.60 3.42 16.70
C PRO A 88 1.97 3.62 16.07
N VAL A 89 2.16 3.01 14.90
CA VAL A 89 3.41 3.04 14.14
C VAL A 89 3.18 3.41 12.68
N TYR A 90 4.24 3.94 12.08
CA TYR A 90 4.37 4.11 10.65
C TYR A 90 5.46 3.17 10.14
N LEU A 91 5.08 2.21 9.30
CA LEU A 91 6.02 1.34 8.61
C LEU A 91 6.20 1.84 7.18
N LYS A 92 7.44 2.09 6.75
CA LYS A 92 7.75 2.30 5.33
C LYS A 92 8.59 1.16 4.79
N PHE A 93 8.08 0.53 3.73
CA PHE A 93 8.76 -0.52 2.98
C PHE A 93 9.15 0.01 1.59
N ASN A 94 10.39 -0.23 1.18
CA ASN A 94 10.89 0.12 -0.14
C ASN A 94 11.07 -1.16 -0.96
N THR A 95 10.27 -1.37 -2.01
CA THR A 95 10.33 -2.62 -2.81
C THR A 95 11.57 -2.70 -3.69
N GLN A 96 12.17 -1.57 -4.07
CA GLN A 96 13.41 -1.54 -4.83
C GLN A 96 14.63 -2.05 -4.02
N LYS A 97 14.72 -1.68 -2.74
CA LYS A 97 15.81 -2.04 -1.83
C LYS A 97 15.49 -3.23 -0.94
N MET A 98 14.24 -3.68 -0.95
CA MET A 98 13.70 -4.71 -0.06
C MET A 98 14.03 -4.45 1.42
N SER A 99 13.87 -3.19 1.84
CA SER A 99 14.22 -2.70 3.17
C SER A 99 13.05 -1.97 3.81
N HIS A 100 12.98 -1.99 5.14
CA HIS A 100 11.95 -1.29 5.91
C HIS A 100 12.54 -0.39 6.99
N TYR A 101 11.73 0.56 7.46
CA TYR A 101 11.90 1.16 8.78
C TYR A 101 10.54 1.37 9.44
N LEU A 102 10.58 1.51 10.75
CA LEU A 102 9.44 1.84 11.60
C LEU A 102 9.70 3.19 12.29
N ASP A 103 8.63 3.93 12.54
CA ASP A 103 8.64 5.20 13.27
C ASP A 103 7.37 5.33 14.13
N ASP A 104 7.43 6.16 15.17
CA ASP A 104 6.27 6.50 15.99
C ASP A 104 5.25 7.26 15.14
N TYR A 105 3.97 6.89 15.26
CA TYR A 105 2.93 7.51 14.45
C TYR A 105 1.82 8.16 15.27
N VAL A 106 1.90 9.49 15.40
CA VAL A 106 0.86 10.29 16.09
C VAL A 106 -0.27 10.76 15.17
N GLY A 107 -0.26 10.33 13.90
CA GLY A 107 -1.25 10.76 12.92
C GLY A 107 -2.59 10.03 13.06
N GLN A 108 -3.63 10.66 12.50
CA GLN A 108 -5.01 10.15 12.55
C GLN A 108 -5.34 9.09 11.50
N TYR A 109 -4.50 8.90 10.48
CA TYR A 109 -4.82 7.98 9.38
C TYR A 109 -4.57 6.53 9.79
N ARG A 110 -5.34 5.61 9.21
CA ARG A 110 -5.07 4.16 9.27
C ARG A 110 -5.25 3.56 7.89
N GLY A 111 -4.28 2.76 7.46
CA GLY A 111 -4.27 2.16 6.13
C GLY A 111 -2.92 2.27 5.44
N VAL A 112 -2.95 2.01 4.14
CA VAL A 112 -1.75 1.81 3.33
C VAL A 112 -1.64 2.84 2.22
N LEU A 113 -0.51 3.53 2.16
CA LEU A 113 -0.09 4.36 1.04
C LEU A 113 0.78 3.54 0.11
N VAL A 114 0.54 3.66 -1.20
CA VAL A 114 1.38 3.08 -2.24
C VAL A 114 1.94 4.21 -3.09
N ALA A 115 3.26 4.40 -3.05
CA ALA A 115 3.95 5.45 -3.77
C ALA A 115 4.68 4.89 -4.99
N LEU A 116 4.04 4.96 -6.15
CA LEU A 116 4.54 4.46 -7.43
C LEU A 116 5.63 5.37 -7.99
N GLN A 117 6.70 4.76 -8.47
CA GLN A 117 7.85 5.42 -9.08
C GLN A 117 7.90 5.02 -10.54
N SER A 118 7.78 5.99 -11.45
CA SER A 118 7.74 5.76 -12.89
C SER A 118 8.26 7.01 -13.60
N PRO A 119 8.87 6.86 -14.80
CA PRO A 119 9.16 8.01 -15.67
C PRO A 119 7.90 8.67 -16.23
N GLU A 120 6.75 7.97 -16.24
CA GLU A 120 5.49 8.51 -16.74
C GLU A 120 4.77 9.30 -15.62
N PRO A 121 4.64 10.64 -15.73
CA PRO A 121 4.12 11.48 -14.65
C PRO A 121 2.68 11.18 -14.26
N GLU A 122 1.89 10.63 -15.16
CA GLU A 122 0.50 10.26 -14.90
C GLU A 122 0.39 9.08 -13.91
N LEU A 123 1.36 8.17 -13.94
CA LEU A 123 1.44 7.00 -13.06
C LEU A 123 2.23 7.29 -11.78
N ALA A 124 3.22 8.18 -11.84
CA ALA A 124 4.02 8.55 -10.67
C ALA A 124 3.16 9.30 -9.64
N GLY A 125 3.10 8.79 -8.41
CA GLY A 125 2.23 9.37 -7.39
C GLY A 125 2.13 8.53 -6.13
N THR A 126 1.46 9.09 -5.12
CA THR A 126 1.11 8.37 -3.89
C THR A 126 -0.40 8.20 -3.82
N TYR A 127 -0.84 6.96 -3.64
CA TYR A 127 -2.24 6.56 -3.62
C TYR A 127 -2.60 5.92 -2.28
N GLY A 128 -3.82 6.16 -1.80
CA GLY A 128 -4.33 5.65 -0.52
C GLY A 128 -4.78 6.77 0.44
N HIS A 129 -5.07 6.47 1.71
CA HIS A 129 -4.84 5.20 2.38
C HIS A 129 -5.82 4.12 1.92
N PHE A 130 -5.31 2.95 1.58
CA PHE A 130 -6.10 1.74 1.29
C PHE A 130 -6.29 0.87 2.54
N PRO A 131 -7.28 -0.04 2.57
CA PRO A 131 -7.56 -0.90 3.74
C PRO A 131 -6.34 -1.72 4.18
N LEU A 132 -6.04 -1.73 5.48
CA LEU A 132 -4.96 -2.56 6.05
C LEU A 132 -5.12 -4.05 5.70
N ASP A 133 -6.36 -4.51 5.60
CA ASP A 133 -6.70 -5.89 5.30
C ASP A 133 -6.98 -6.14 3.82
N LEU A 134 -6.67 -5.21 2.89
CA LEU A 134 -7.09 -5.30 1.48
C LEU A 134 -6.73 -6.65 0.83
N PHE A 135 -5.55 -7.19 1.17
CA PHE A 135 -5.03 -8.47 0.70
C PHE A 135 -5.07 -9.57 1.77
N ALA A 136 -5.89 -9.42 2.82
CA ALA A 136 -6.15 -10.49 3.77
C ALA A 136 -6.92 -11.62 3.07
N GLY A 137 -6.28 -12.79 2.96
CA GLY A 137 -6.80 -13.99 2.30
C GLY A 137 -5.88 -15.18 2.52
#